data_AF-A0A3S2W5Z8-F1
#
_entry.id   AF-A0A3S2W5Z8-F1
#
_cell.length_a   1.000
_cell.length_b   1.000
_cell.length_c   1.000
_cell.angle_alpha   90.00
_cell.angle_beta   90.00
_cell.angle_gamma   90.00
#
_symmetry.space_group_name_H-M   'P 1'
#
loop_
_entity.id
_entity.type
_entity.pdbx_description
1 polymer ?
#
loop_
_entity_poly.entity_id
_entity_poly.type
_entity_poly.pdbx_seq_one_letter_code
_entity_poly.pdbx_strand_id
1 'polypeptide(L)' 'MNQHAVKTEAHAQDRGLPVLGAEAQRHLGVTLRSVYERTSDGEPIPFDQVELLLRLRRRERELQRAR' A
#
# COMPACT_ATOMS: atom_id res chain seq x y z
N MET A 1 -15.58 -6.66 -21.94
CA MET A 1 -14.18 -6.58 -21.46
C MET A 1 -14.24 -6.39 -19.95
N ASN A 2 -13.86 -7.44 -19.23
CA ASN A 2 -14.19 -7.65 -17.83
C ASN A 2 -13.28 -6.81 -16.93
N GLN A 3 -13.88 -5.96 -16.12
CA GLN A 3 -13.18 -5.17 -15.11
C GLN A 3 -12.79 -6.13 -13.99
N HIS A 4 -11.50 -6.48 -13.92
CA HIS A 4 -10.94 -7.12 -12.75
C HIS A 4 -11.00 -6.12 -11.59
N ALA A 5 -12.02 -6.26 -10.76
CA ALA A 5 -12.04 -5.69 -9.43
C ALA A 5 -10.75 -6.13 -8.76
N VAL A 6 -9.82 -5.20 -8.53
CA VAL A 6 -8.73 -5.38 -7.59
C VAL A 6 -9.39 -5.41 -6.22
N LYS A 7 -9.91 -6.58 -5.87
CA LYS A 7 -10.11 -6.94 -4.49
C LYS A 7 -8.72 -6.82 -3.88
N THR A 8 -8.55 -5.86 -2.98
CA THR A 8 -7.50 -5.96 -1.97
C THR A 8 -7.90 -7.13 -1.07
N GLU A 9 -7.77 -8.33 -1.60
CA GLU A 9 -7.64 -9.53 -0.80
C GLU A 9 -6.34 -9.29 -0.05
N ALA A 10 -6.45 -9.06 1.26
CA ALA A 10 -5.33 -9.28 2.16
C ALA A 10 -4.95 -10.75 1.98
N HIS A 11 -4.11 -11.04 0.98
CA HIS A 11 -3.43 -12.31 0.81
C HIS A 11 -2.38 -12.43 1.91
N ALA A 12 -2.82 -12.48 3.17
CA ALA A 12 -2.13 -13.26 4.17
C ALA A 12 -2.57 -14.72 3.95
N GLN A 13 -2.16 -15.28 2.82
CA GLN A 13 -2.04 -16.73 2.74
C GLN A 13 -0.95 -17.09 3.75
N ASP A 14 -1.38 -17.59 4.91
CA ASP A 14 -0.54 -18.18 5.93
C ASP A 14 0.10 -19.47 5.38
N ARG A 15 1.00 -19.30 4.42
CA ARG A 15 1.81 -20.39 3.85
C ARG A 15 3.01 -20.60 4.76
N GLY A 16 2.76 -21.27 5.89
CA GLY A 16 3.81 -21.92 6.69
C GLY A 16 4.90 -20.99 7.19
N LEU A 17 4.57 -19.74 7.50
CA LEU A 17 5.52 -18.87 8.18
C LEU A 17 5.74 -19.42 9.59
N PRO A 18 6.99 -19.46 10.07
CA PRO A 18 7.25 -19.91 11.43
C PRO A 18 6.47 -19.03 12.39
N VAL A 19 5.73 -19.65 13.32
CA VAL A 19 5.04 -18.92 14.39
C VAL A 19 6.12 -18.25 15.23
N LEU A 20 6.31 -16.96 15.02
CA LEU A 20 7.23 -16.15 15.79
C LEU A 20 6.65 -15.96 17.19
N GLY A 21 7.47 -16.16 18.21
CA GLY A 21 7.11 -15.75 19.57
C GLY A 21 6.81 -14.25 19.61
N ALA A 22 5.91 -13.84 20.50
CA ALA A 22 5.45 -12.44 20.59
C ALA A 22 6.59 -11.43 20.75
N GLU A 23 7.66 -11.80 21.44
CA GLU A 23 8.87 -10.99 21.59
C GLU A 23 9.65 -10.85 20.28
N ALA A 24 9.88 -11.96 19.56
CA ALA A 24 10.55 -11.97 18.27
C ALA A 24 9.77 -11.14 17.23
N GLN A 25 8.45 -11.28 17.20
CA GLN A 25 7.59 -10.48 16.32
C GLN A 25 7.65 -8.98 16.67
N ARG A 26 7.64 -8.63 17.95
CA ARG A 26 7.78 -7.23 18.40
C ARG A 26 9.13 -6.65 17.97
N HIS A 27 10.22 -7.38 18.20
CA HIS A 27 11.56 -6.95 17.84
C HIS A 27 11.71 -6.74 16.32
N LEU A 28 11.20 -7.68 15.53
CA LEU A 28 11.16 -7.57 14.07
C LEU A 28 10.32 -6.37 13.63
N GLY A 29 9.13 -6.16 14.21
CA GLY A 29 8.28 -5.02 13.89
C GLY A 29 8.96 -3.67 14.16
N VAL A 30 9.62 -3.52 15.31
CA VAL A 30 10.39 -2.31 15.65
C VAL A 30 11.53 -2.10 14.65
N THR A 31 12.26 -3.16 14.31
CA THR A 31 13.39 -3.09 13.38
C THR A 31 12.94 -2.70 11.98
N LEU A 32 11.89 -3.35 11.46
CA LEU A 32 11.33 -3.05 10.14
C LEU A 32 10.78 -1.62 10.06
N ARG A 33 10.07 -1.17 11.10
CA ARG A 33 9.61 0.22 11.19
C ARG A 33 10.78 1.18 11.14
N SER A 34 11.82 0.95 11.95
CA SER A 34 13.00 1.81 12.01
C SER A 34 13.75 1.87 10.68
N VAL A 35 13.80 0.77 9.92
CA VAL A 35 14.35 0.77 8.55
C VAL A 35 13.50 1.64 7.64
N TYR A 36 12.18 1.43 7.61
CA TYR A 36 11.27 2.22 6.78
C TYR A 36 11.36 3.72 7.09
N GLU A 37 11.36 4.08 8.38
CA GLU A 37 11.47 5.47 8.83
C GLU A 37 12.76 6.15 8.35
N ARG A 38 13.86 5.40 8.23
CA ARG A 38 15.13 5.96 7.76
C ARG A 38 15.25 6.02 6.24
N THR A 39 14.59 5.13 5.51
CA THR A 39 14.84 4.95 4.07
C THR A 39 13.73 5.49 3.19
N SER A 40 12.55 5.70 3.74
CA SER A 40 11.33 5.88 2.95
C SER A 40 10.38 6.90 3.56
N ASP A 41 10.33 7.00 4.89
CA ASP A 41 9.56 8.05 5.53
C ASP A 41 10.19 9.43 5.28
N GLY A 42 9.35 10.40 4.92
CA GLY A 42 9.79 11.75 4.53
C GLY A 42 10.29 11.90 3.09
N GLU A 43 10.51 10.81 2.35
CA GLU A 43 10.81 10.90 0.92
C GLU A 43 9.59 11.40 0.13
N PRO A 44 9.78 12.20 -0.93
CA PRO A 44 8.69 12.67 -1.75
C PRO A 44 7.99 11.49 -2.46
N ILE A 45 6.68 11.62 -2.65
CA ILE A 45 5.90 10.65 -3.42
C ILE A 45 6.48 10.56 -4.85
N PRO A 46 6.80 9.34 -5.34
CA PRO A 46 7.32 9.17 -6.70
C PRO A 46 6.41 9.79 -7.76
N PHE A 47 7.00 10.40 -8.78
CA PHE A 47 6.28 11.16 -9.81
C PHE A 47 5.15 10.36 -10.46
N ASP A 48 5.40 9.09 -10.80
CA ASP A 48 4.40 8.20 -11.41
C ASP A 48 3.16 8.01 -10.53
N GLN A 49 3.34 7.97 -9.20
CA GLN A 49 2.24 7.88 -8.26
C GLN A 49 1.47 9.21 -8.18
N VAL A 50 2.16 10.35 -8.24
CA VAL A 50 1.52 11.67 -8.35
C VAL A 50 0.70 11.77 -9.63
N GLU A 51 1.24 11.34 -10.78
CA GLU A 51 0.51 11.30 -12.05
C GLU A 51 -0.76 10.45 -11.94
N LEU A 52 -0.67 9.27 -11.32
CA LEU A 52 -1.82 8.41 -11.10
C LEU A 52 -2.90 9.12 -10.27
N LEU A 53 -2.53 9.75 -9.16
CA LEU A 53 -3.46 10.51 -8.32
C LEU A 53 -4.14 11.65 -9.08
N LEU A 54 -3.38 12.38 -9.91
CA LEU A 54 -3.94 13.44 -10.76
C LEU A 54 -4.92 12.89 -11.80
N ARG A 55 -4.61 11.76 -12.43
CA ARG A 55 -5.50 11.08 -13.38
C ARG A 55 -6.79 10.61 -12.71
N LEU A 56 -6.69 10.03 -11.52
CA LEU A 56 -7.85 9.63 -10.72
C LEU A 56 -8.74 10.83 -10.38
N ARG A 57 -8.16 11.90 -9.85
CA ARG A 57 -8.90 13.13 -9.52
C ARG A 57 -9.57 13.77 -10.75
N ARG A 58 -8.93 13.70 -11.92
CA ARG A 58 -9.54 14.14 -13.18
C ARG A 58 -10.77 13.29 -13.50
N ARG A 59 -10.63 11.96 -13.45
CA ARG A 59 -11.71 11.02 -13.74
C ARG A 59 -12.91 11.21 -12.81
N GLU A 60 -12.66 11.42 -11.52
CA GLU A 60 -13.71 11.69 -10.53
C GLU A 60 -14.50 12.96 -10.86
N ARG A 61 -13.82 14.05 -11.21
CA ARG A 61 -14.48 15.31 -11.61
C ARG A 61 -15.29 15.14 -12.89
N GLU A 62 -14.82 14.36 -13.85
CA GLU A 62 -15.56 14.05 -15.07
C GLU A 62 -16.86 13.30 -14.74
N LEU A 63 -16.80 12.30 -13.85
CA LEU A 63 -17.98 11.56 -13.39
C LEU A 63 -18.97 12.46 -12.64
N GLN A 64 -18.50 13.38 -11.80
CA GLN A 64 -19.35 14.33 -11.09
C GLN A 64 -20.08 15.31 -12.00
N ARG A 65 -19.48 15.70 -13.13
CA ARG A 65 -20.11 16.60 -14.11
C ARG A 65 -21.10 15.91 -15.04
N ALA A 66 -20.95 14.60 -15.24
CA ALA A 66 -21.84 13.78 -16.06
C ALA A 66 -23.11 13.33 -15.32
N ARG A 67 -23.22 13.68 -14.03
CA ARG A 67 -24.37 13.43 -13.17
C ARG A 67 -25.21 14.70 -13.05
#